data_AF-A0A1B6LFV3-F1
#
_entry.id   AF-A0A1B6LFV3-F1
#
_cell.length_a   1.000
_cell.length_b   1.000
_cell.length_c   1.000
_cell.angle_alpha   90.00
_cell.angle_beta   90.00
_cell.angle_gamma   90.00
#
_symmetry.space_group_name_H-M   'P 1'
#
loop_
_entity.id
_entity.type
_entity.pdbx_description
1 polymer ?
#
loop_
_entity_poly.entity_id
_entity_poly.type
_entity_poly.pdbx_seq_one_letter_code
_entity_poly.pdbx_strand_id
1 'polypeptide(L)'
;IASTEYRGGITSLFFIASWMGYLFEYCTGPFMTFTNFTLLTLAPTVFYFLLVWVQPESPYYCLMKGNEQEAYSSLMWFRSSSDDHEVAQELERMRLNVEEDQARETTWKDVVATSTDRKA
;
A
#
# COMPACT_ATOMS: atom_id res chain seq x y z
N ILE A 1 5.20 2.98 0.62
CA ILE A 1 5.06 3.37 -0.81
C ILE A 1 6.05 2.58 -1.66
N ALA A 2 5.60 1.93 -2.74
CA ALA A 2 6.53 1.25 -3.65
C ALA A 2 7.29 2.29 -4.48
N SER A 3 8.60 2.12 -4.69
CA SER A 3 9.31 2.93 -5.69
C SER A 3 8.68 2.71 -7.07
N THR A 4 8.78 3.72 -7.93
CA THR A 4 8.17 3.69 -9.27
C THR A 4 8.61 2.47 -10.09
N GLU A 5 9.83 2.00 -9.86
CA GLU A 5 10.43 0.84 -10.53
C GLU A 5 9.79 -0.49 -10.11
N TYR A 6 9.49 -0.69 -8.82
CA TYR A 6 8.96 -1.96 -8.32
C TYR A 6 7.44 -2.00 -8.22
N ARG A 7 6.76 -0.86 -8.36
CA ARG A 7 5.30 -0.77 -8.23
C ARG A 7 4.57 -1.73 -9.17
N GLY A 8 5.00 -1.83 -10.44
CA GLY A 8 4.40 -2.75 -11.41
C GLY A 8 4.55 -4.22 -10.99
N GLY A 9 5.73 -4.60 -10.50
CA GLY A 9 6.00 -5.95 -10.02
C GLY A 9 5.17 -6.32 -8.79
N ILE A 10 5.09 -5.42 -7.81
CA ILE A 10 4.30 -5.63 -6.58
C ILE A 10 2.81 -5.76 -6.90
N THR A 11 2.26 -4.90 -7.78
CA THR A 11 0.86 -5.01 -8.21
C THR A 11 0.60 -6.32 -8.95
N SER A 12 1.53 -6.76 -9.80
CA SER A 12 1.41 -8.03 -10.52
C SER A 12 1.43 -9.22 -9.57
N LEU A 13 2.32 -9.18 -8.57
CA LEU A 13 2.40 -10.19 -7.52
C LEU A 13 1.09 -10.29 -6.72
N PHE A 14 0.46 -9.16 -6.40
CA PHE A 14 -0.85 -9.13 -5.74
C PHE A 14 -1.93 -9.85 -6.55
N PHE A 15 -1.97 -9.61 -7.87
CA PHE A 15 -2.90 -10.31 -8.75
C PHE A 15 -2.60 -11.80 -8.81
N ILE A 16 -1.33 -12.19 -8.98
CA ILE A 16 -0.93 -13.60 -9.02
C ILE A 16 -1.32 -14.31 -7.72
N ALA A 17 -1.07 -13.70 -6.56
CA ALA A 17 -1.48 -14.23 -5.26
C ALA A 17 -3.00 -14.40 -5.16
N SER A 18 -3.78 -13.47 -5.70
CA SER A 18 -5.24 -13.57 -5.74
C SER A 18 -5.70 -14.73 -6.63
N TRP A 19 -5.12 -14.90 -7.82
CA TRP A 19 -5.43 -16.04 -8.70
C TRP A 19 -5.07 -17.38 -8.07
N MET A 20 -3.95 -17.44 -7.36
CA MET A 20 -3.54 -18.62 -6.59
C MET A 20 -4.54 -18.94 -5.47
N GLY A 21 -5.08 -17.93 -4.79
CA GLY A 21 -6.14 -18.09 -3.80
C GLY A 21 -7.39 -18.73 -4.40
N TYR A 22 -7.88 -18.20 -5.53
CA TYR A 22 -9.04 -18.80 -6.22
C TYR A 22 -8.77 -20.24 -6.66
N LEU A 23 -7.59 -20.52 -7.21
CA LEU A 23 -7.22 -21.86 -7.61
C LEU A 23 -7.25 -22.82 -6.41
N PHE A 24 -6.73 -22.38 -5.27
CA PHE A 24 -6.76 -23.16 -4.03
C PHE A 24 -8.18 -23.47 -3.56
N GLU A 25 -9.09 -22.49 -3.61
CA GLU A 25 -10.51 -22.69 -3.27
C GLU A 25 -11.20 -23.67 -4.24
N TYR A 26 -10.96 -23.56 -5.54
CA TYR A 26 -11.51 -24.52 -6.51
C TYR A 26 -10.99 -25.94 -6.31
N CYS A 27 -9.71 -26.10 -5.97
CA CYS A 27 -9.12 -27.40 -5.70
C CYS A 27 -9.64 -28.02 -4.41
N THR A 28 -9.92 -27.24 -3.36
CA THR A 28 -10.30 -27.74 -2.03
C THR A 28 -11.81 -27.81 -1.80
N GLY A 29 -12.58 -26.97 -2.50
CA GLY A 29 -14.04 -26.88 -2.40
C GLY A 29 -14.81 -28.21 -2.51
N PRO A 30 -14.49 -29.12 -3.46
CA PRO A 30 -15.23 -30.39 -3.58
C PRO A 30 -14.82 -31.46 -2.55
N PHE A 31 -13.71 -31.30 -1.83
CA PHE A 31 -13.18 -32.32 -0.91
C PHE A 31 -13.47 -32.04 0.57
N MET A 32 -13.88 -30.81 0.94
CA MET A 32 -14.08 -30.40 2.32
C MET A 32 -15.53 -30.00 2.63
N THR A 33 -15.99 -30.34 3.83
CA THR A 33 -17.23 -29.80 4.40
C THR A 33 -17.06 -28.31 4.69
N PHE A 34 -18.16 -27.54 4.57
CA PHE A 34 -18.20 -26.08 4.76
C PHE A 34 -17.44 -25.60 6.01
N THR A 35 -17.63 -26.28 7.15
CA THR A 35 -16.97 -25.93 8.43
C THR A 35 -15.44 -26.00 8.36
N ASN A 36 -14.88 -27.02 7.69
CA ASN A 36 -13.43 -27.20 7.58
C ASN A 36 -12.82 -26.18 6.60
N PHE A 37 -13.56 -25.87 5.52
CA PHE A 37 -13.17 -24.84 4.58
C PHE A 37 -13.12 -23.44 5.23
N THR A 38 -14.11 -23.10 6.05
CA THR A 38 -14.12 -21.84 6.82
C THR A 38 -12.95 -21.74 7.79
N LEU A 39 -12.60 -22.83 8.48
CA LEU A 39 -11.45 -22.82 9.40
C LEU A 39 -10.11 -22.67 8.65
N LEU A 40 -10.01 -23.28 7.47
CA LEU A 40 -8.83 -23.22 6.61
C LEU A 40 -8.59 -21.80 6.05
N THR A 41 -9.65 -21.11 5.61
CA THR A 41 -9.55 -19.73 5.11
C THR A 41 -9.35 -18.71 6.23
N LEU A 42 -9.83 -19.01 7.45
CA LEU A 42 -9.61 -18.16 8.62
C LEU A 42 -8.13 -18.05 9.00
N ALA A 43 -7.34 -19.13 8.84
CA ALA A 43 -5.93 -19.15 9.21
C ALA A 43 -5.08 -18.05 8.50
N PRO A 44 -5.06 -17.93 7.17
CA PRO A 44 -4.32 -16.86 6.49
C PRO A 44 -4.90 -15.48 6.79
N THR A 45 -6.21 -15.35 7.04
CA THR A 45 -6.83 -14.08 7.43
C THR A 45 -6.31 -13.59 8.78
N VAL A 46 -6.29 -14.47 9.79
CA VAL A 46 -5.74 -14.12 11.12
C VAL A 46 -4.26 -13.77 11.01
N PHE A 47 -3.49 -14.54 10.23
CA PHE A 47 -2.09 -14.24 9.98
C PHE A 47 -1.89 -12.85 9.34
N TYR A 48 -2.73 -12.48 8.37
CA TYR A 48 -2.70 -11.15 7.76
C TYR A 48 -2.98 -10.04 8.79
N PHE A 49 -3.99 -10.21 9.66
CA PHE A 49 -4.30 -9.22 10.70
C PHE A 49 -3.12 -9.02 11.68
N LEU A 50 -2.41 -10.09 12.03
CA LEU A 50 -1.22 -10.01 12.87
C LEU A 50 -0.09 -9.23 12.18
N LEU A 51 0.12 -9.46 10.88
CA LEU A 51 1.16 -8.75 10.12
C LEU A 51 0.86 -7.26 9.94
N VAL A 52 -0.40 -6.91 9.67
CA VAL A 52 -0.80 -5.51 9.49
C VAL A 52 -0.53 -4.69 10.76
N TRP A 53 -0.67 -5.28 11.94
CA TRP A 53 -0.42 -4.57 13.19
C TRP A 53 1.06 -4.23 13.43
N VAL A 54 1.98 -4.97 12.79
CA VAL A 54 3.43 -4.71 12.86
C VAL A 54 3.88 -3.70 11.82
N GLN A 55 3.09 -3.49 10.75
CA GLN A 55 3.45 -2.57 9.67
C GLN A 55 3.32 -1.11 10.14
N PRO A 56 4.35 -0.26 9.97
CA PRO A 56 4.24 1.15 10.27
C PRO A 56 3.24 1.84 9.32
N GLU A 57 2.70 2.96 9.80
CA GLU A 57 1.83 3.82 9.01
C GLU A 57 2.56 4.38 7.79
N SER A 58 1.79 4.71 6.74
CA SER A 58 2.35 5.23 5.50
C SER A 58 3.04 6.59 5.73
N PRO A 59 4.28 6.80 5.25
CA PRO A 59 5.01 8.06 5.47
C PRO A 59 4.29 9.29 4.89
N TYR A 60 3.57 9.12 3.77
CA TYR A 60 2.75 10.18 3.18
C TYR A 60 1.60 10.62 4.11
N TYR A 61 1.00 9.67 4.82
CA TYR A 61 -0.06 9.97 5.79
C TYR A 61 0.47 10.71 7.02
N CYS A 62 1.64 10.31 7.52
CA CYS A 62 2.32 11.01 8.61
C CYS A 62 2.71 12.45 8.23
N LEU A 63 3.20 12.67 7.00
CA LEU A 63 3.47 14.00 6.46
C LEU A 63 2.21 14.86 6.35
N MET A 64 1.10 14.30 5.85
CA MET A 64 -0.18 15.00 5.74
C MET A 64 -0.73 15.46 7.10
N LYS A 65 -0.41 14.74 8.18
CA LYS A 65 -0.72 15.13 9.57
C LYS A 65 0.26 16.14 10.17
N GLY A 66 1.34 16.48 9.48
CA GLY A 66 2.42 17.34 9.97
C GLY A 66 3.39 16.65 10.93
N ASN A 67 3.40 15.32 11.01
CA ASN A 67 4.32 14.56 11.87
C ASN A 67 5.53 14.03 11.10
N GLU A 68 6.54 14.88 10.92
CA GLU A 68 7.72 14.56 10.11
C GLU A 68 8.63 13.49 10.72
N GLN A 69 8.74 13.44 12.05
CA GLN A 69 9.59 12.46 12.73
C GLN A 69 9.08 11.04 12.51
N GLU A 70 7.76 10.86 12.60
CA GLU A 70 7.11 9.57 12.35
C GLU A 70 7.22 9.20 10.87
N ALA A 71 7.06 10.17 9.96
CA ALA A 71 7.23 9.96 8.52
C ALA A 71 8.66 9.49 8.16
N TYR A 72 9.69 10.09 8.76
CA TYR A 72 11.08 9.66 8.60
C TYR A 72 11.28 8.21 9.07
N SER A 73 10.77 7.88 10.26
CA SER A 73 10.89 6.54 10.84
C SER A 73 10.19 5.46 9.99
N SER A 74 8.99 5.75 9.47
CA SER A 74 8.27 4.86 8.57
C SER A 74 9.03 4.70 7.24
N LEU A 75 9.56 5.79 6.68
CA LEU A 75 10.32 5.73 5.43
C LEU A 75 11.60 4.91 5.57
N MET A 76 12.30 5.06 6.70
CA MET A 76 13.48 4.26 7.05
C MET A 76 13.13 2.76 7.12
N TRP A 77 12.00 2.42 7.74
CA TRP A 77 11.51 1.02 7.81
C TRP A 77 11.23 0.44 6.42
N PHE A 78 10.64 1.21 5.51
CA PHE A 78 10.33 0.73 4.15
C PHE A 78 11.54 0.64 3.22
N ARG A 79 12.54 1.52 3.37
CA ARG A 79 13.70 1.57 2.47
C ARG A 79 14.81 0.63 2.90
N SER A 80 14.92 0.30 4.20
CA SER A 80 16.02 -0.53 4.75
C SER A 80 17.42 -0.09 4.28
N SER A 81 17.55 1.15 3.81
CA SER A 81 18.77 1.74 3.26
C SER A 81 19.55 2.41 4.38
N SER A 82 20.87 2.33 4.32
CA SER A 82 21.79 2.87 5.33
C SER A 82 22.24 4.31 5.05
N ASP A 83 21.73 4.93 3.99
CA ASP A 83 22.08 6.31 3.63
C ASP A 83 20.97 7.28 4.06
N ASP A 84 21.16 7.88 5.23
CA ASP A 84 20.27 8.90 5.79
C ASP A 84 20.07 10.07 4.82
N HIS A 85 21.03 10.34 3.94
CA HIS A 85 20.98 11.48 3.02
C HIS A 85 19.99 11.25 1.87
N GLU A 86 19.86 10.02 1.38
CA GLU A 86 18.86 9.66 0.36
C GLU A 86 17.45 9.65 0.95
N VAL A 87 17.29 9.13 2.17
CA VAL A 87 16.01 9.07 2.89
C VAL A 87 15.49 10.49 3.18
N ALA A 88 16.37 11.39 3.64
CA ALA A 88 16.02 12.80 3.88
C ALA A 88 15.60 13.51 2.57
N GLN A 89 16.30 13.24 1.46
CA GLN A 89 15.94 13.83 0.17
C GLN A 89 14.60 13.31 -0.37
N GLU A 90 14.32 12.01 -0.21
CA GLU A 90 13.02 11.43 -0.60
C GLU A 90 11.88 11.97 0.28
N LEU A 91 12.12 12.15 1.58
CA LEU A 91 11.15 12.74 2.51
C LEU A 91 10.79 14.17 2.11
N GLU A 92 11.78 15.00 1.79
CA GLU A 92 11.57 16.38 1.36
C GLU A 92 10.75 16.45 0.06
N ARG A 93 11.05 15.58 -0.92
CA ARG A 93 10.25 15.48 -2.15
C ARG A 93 8.81 15.09 -1.87
N MET A 94 8.58 14.16 -0.96
CA MET A 94 7.22 13.78 -0.56
C MET A 94 6.49 14.93 0.15
N ARG A 95 7.20 15.68 1.01
CA ARG A 95 6.63 16.84 1.71
C ARG A 95 6.13 17.89 0.72
N LEU A 96 6.95 18.26 -0.27
CA LEU A 96 6.56 19.22 -1.31
C LEU A 96 5.30 18.77 -2.07
N ASN A 97 5.22 17.49 -2.44
CA ASN A 97 4.03 16.94 -3.12
C ASN A 97 2.78 17.00 -2.23
N VAL A 98 2.90 16.70 -0.93
CA VAL A 98 1.78 16.79 0.02
C VAL A 98 1.29 18.23 0.18
N GLU A 99 2.22 19.20 0.25
CA GLU A 99 1.86 20.63 0.34
C GLU A 99 1.16 21.11 -0.94
N GLU A 100 1.61 20.67 -2.12
CA GLU A 100 0.93 20.95 -3.40
C GLU A 100 -0.47 20.31 -3.46
N ASP A 101 -0.60 19.05 -3.04
CA ASP A 101 -1.86 18.32 -3.01
C ASP A 101 -2.86 18.92 -2.00
N GLN A 102 -2.39 19.42 -0.84
CA GLN A 102 -3.23 20.10 0.15
C GLN A 102 -3.67 21.50 -0.30
N ALA A 103 -2.81 22.23 -1.01
CA ALA A 103 -3.16 23.53 -1.58
C ALA A 103 -4.18 23.42 -2.71
N ARG A 104 -4.26 22.27 -3.37
CA ARG A 104 -5.21 21.99 -4.45
C ARG A 104 -6.53 21.46 -3.89
N GLU A 105 -7.53 22.33 -3.76
CA GLU A 105 -8.91 21.89 -3.48
C GLU A 105 -9.42 21.06 -4.67
N THR A 106 -9.42 19.74 -4.53
CA THR A 106 -9.89 18.82 -5.57
C THR A 106 -11.34 18.44 -5.32
N THR A 107 -12.21 18.72 -6.29
CA THR A 107 -13.60 18.25 -6.29
C THR A 107 -13.73 17.09 -7.29
N TRP A 108 -14.62 16.14 -7.02
CA TRP A 108 -14.90 14.99 -7.91
C TRP A 108 -15.26 15.40 -9.37
N LYS A 109 -15.74 16.63 -9.57
CA LYS A 109 -16.02 17.20 -10.89
C LYS A 109 -14.73 17.51 -11.68
N ASP A 110 -13.64 17.81 -11.00
CA ASP A 110 -12.35 18.19 -11.61
C ASP A 110 -11.69 17.00 -12.28
N VAL A 111 -11.87 15.79 -11.74
CA VAL A 111 -11.40 14.51 -12.31
C VAL A 111 -11.95 14.31 -13.73
N VAL A 112 -13.18 14.76 -14.00
CA VAL A 112 -13.82 14.60 -15.32
C VAL A 112 -13.62 15.86 -16.19
N ALA A 113 -13.53 17.04 -15.57
CA ALA A 113 -13.45 18.32 -16.26
C ALA A 113 -12.07 18.57 -16.88
N THR A 114 -10.99 18.17 -16.22
CA THR A 114 -9.63 18.48 -16.67
C THR A 114 -9.13 17.44 -17.68
N SER A 115 -8.64 17.91 -18.84
CA SER A 115 -8.05 17.06 -19.90
C SER A 115 -6.90 16.18 -19.40
N THR A 116 -6.12 16.68 -18.44
CA THR A 116 -4.99 15.98 -17.81
C THR A 116 -5.48 14.85 -16.91
N ASP A 117 -6.46 15.12 -16.03
CA ASP A 117 -7.00 14.13 -15.09
C ASP A 117 -7.85 13.06 -15.80
N ARG A 118 -8.48 13.39 -16.94
CA ARG A 118 -9.23 12.41 -17.76
C ARG A 118 -8.36 11.30 -18.37
N LYS A 119 -7.06 11.57 -18.56
CA LYS A 119 -6.12 10.62 -19.20
C LYS A 119 -5.28 9.82 -18.20
N ALA A 120 -5.34 10.17 -16.91
CA ALA A 120 -4.67 9.46 -15.83
C ALA A 120 -5.43 8.19 -15.44
#